data_AF-K2D6K7-F1
#
_entry.id   AF-K2D6K7-F1
#
_cell.length_a   1.000
_cell.length_b   1.000
_cell.length_c   1.000
_cell.angle_alpha   90.00
_cell.angle_beta   90.00
_cell.angle_gamma   90.00
#
_symmetry.space_group_name_H-M   'P 1'
#
loop_
_entity.id
_entity.type
_entity.pdbx_description
1 polymer ?
#
loop_
_entity_poly.entity_id
_entity_poly.type
_entity_poly.pdbx_seq_one_letter_code
_entity_poly.pdbx_strand_id
1 'polypeptide(L)'
;MTWKTVFQTYQNPEIGKKGKLTANNTQQVSQFSQVPPFGEIKKRGLDLKNLKSFLGDDWDDYKDNPEALKLWADLLFTNNLIEQGQVPDNFAAITRCNSCGYVYVPSELTNGGSVLGCPWCWNRVKGLPIPKPVITH
;
A
#
# COMPACT_ATOMS: atom_id res chain seq x y z
N MET A 1 -1.89 9.19 11.54
CA MET A 1 -2.13 7.85 10.94
C MET A 1 -1.21 7.75 9.74
N THR A 2 -0.43 6.66 9.60
CA THR A 2 0.57 6.51 8.53
C THR A 2 0.08 5.49 7.51
N TRP A 3 0.71 5.46 6.34
CA TRP A 3 0.50 4.42 5.33
C TRP A 3 0.69 3.01 5.86
N LYS A 4 1.62 2.85 6.80
CA LYS A 4 1.82 1.60 7.56
C LYS A 4 0.51 1.13 8.19
N THR A 5 -0.19 2.00 8.92
CA THR A 5 -1.48 1.68 9.56
C THR A 5 -2.56 1.29 8.55
N VAL A 6 -2.65 2.01 7.43
CA VAL A 6 -3.63 1.70 6.38
C VAL A 6 -3.34 0.33 5.78
N PHE A 7 -2.09 0.07 5.40
CA PHE A 7 -1.69 -1.20 4.80
C PHE A 7 -1.84 -2.39 5.76
N GLN A 8 -1.47 -2.22 7.04
CA GLN A 8 -1.71 -3.24 8.08
C GLN A 8 -3.19 -3.57 8.25
N THR A 9 -4.07 -2.57 8.14
CA THR A 9 -5.53 -2.77 8.21
C THR A 9 -6.05 -3.55 7.00
N TYR A 10 -5.44 -3.39 5.82
CA TYR A 10 -5.79 -4.15 4.62
C TYR A 10 -5.24 -5.59 4.61
N GLN A 11 -4.03 -5.80 5.12
CA GLN A 11 -3.44 -7.15 5.22
C GLN A 11 -4.00 -7.96 6.38
N ASN A 12 -4.49 -7.31 7.43
CA ASN A 12 -5.07 -7.96 8.60
C ASN A 12 -6.42 -7.31 8.98
N PRO A 13 -7.53 -7.69 8.33
CA PRO A 13 -8.85 -7.07 8.53
C PRO A 13 -9.41 -7.26 9.96
N GLU A 14 -8.78 -8.09 10.79
CA GLU A 14 -9.19 -8.40 12.17
C GLU A 14 -8.89 -7.27 13.17
N ILE A 15 -7.99 -6.32 12.88
CA ILE A 15 -7.61 -5.25 13.82
C ILE A 15 -8.75 -4.22 14.02
N GLY A 16 -9.77 -4.22 13.15
CA GLY A 16 -10.92 -3.31 13.21
C GLY A 16 -12.15 -3.82 13.97
N LYS A 17 -12.16 -5.07 14.48
CA LYS A 17 -13.38 -5.67 15.03
C LYS A 17 -13.20 -6.16 16.47
N LYS A 18 -13.18 -5.24 17.44
CA LYS A 18 -13.68 -5.56 18.78
C LYS A 18 -15.21 -5.64 18.72
N GLY A 19 -15.71 -6.75 18.20
CA GLY A 19 -17.12 -7.03 18.00
C GLY A 19 -17.31 -8.50 17.63
N LYS A 20 -17.38 -9.32 18.69
CA LYS A 20 -17.71 -10.76 18.74
C LYS A 20 -18.51 -11.27 17.53
N LEU A 21 -17.90 -12.10 16.69
CA LEU A 21 -18.58 -13.02 15.77
C LEU A 21 -17.71 -14.25 15.55
N THR A 22 -18.15 -15.35 16.14
CA THR A 22 -17.75 -16.72 15.83
C THR A 22 -18.10 -17.06 14.38
N ALA A 23 -17.15 -17.48 13.56
CA ALA A 23 -17.33 -18.54 12.55
C ALA A 23 -16.03 -18.86 11.80
N ASN A 24 -15.77 -20.16 11.73
CA ASN A 24 -14.74 -20.86 10.96
C ASN A 24 -14.70 -20.43 9.49
N ASN A 25 -13.52 -20.16 8.92
CA ASN A 25 -13.26 -20.51 7.51
C ASN A 25 -11.75 -20.58 7.17
N THR A 26 -11.22 -21.80 7.13
CA THR A 26 -9.82 -22.16 6.83
C THR A 26 -9.55 -22.23 5.32
N GLN A 27 -10.03 -21.27 4.51
CA GLN A 27 -9.91 -21.44 3.06
C GLN A 27 -9.89 -20.12 2.26
N GLN A 28 -8.79 -19.36 2.34
CA GLN A 28 -8.41 -18.43 1.26
C GLN A 28 -6.97 -17.92 1.39
N VAL A 29 -5.99 -18.83 1.33
CA VAL A 29 -4.57 -18.46 1.19
C VAL A 29 -3.95 -19.30 0.07
N SER A 30 -4.46 -19.19 -1.14
CA SER A 30 -3.97 -20.01 -2.26
C SER A 30 -3.84 -19.28 -3.59
N GLN A 31 -3.89 -17.94 -3.61
CA GLN A 31 -3.85 -17.19 -4.88
C GLN A 31 -2.64 -16.26 -5.06
N PHE A 32 -1.70 -16.22 -4.11
CA PHE A 32 -0.44 -15.48 -4.26
C PHE A 32 0.74 -16.37 -4.73
N SER A 33 0.44 -17.56 -5.27
CA SER A 33 1.46 -18.46 -5.83
C SER A 33 1.91 -17.98 -7.21
N GLN A 34 2.84 -17.05 -7.24
CA GLN A 34 3.92 -16.95 -8.24
C GLN A 34 4.77 -15.72 -7.92
N VAL A 35 5.82 -15.88 -7.10
CA VAL A 35 6.77 -14.80 -6.84
C VAL A 35 8.22 -15.30 -6.94
N PRO A 36 9.08 -14.63 -7.74
CA PRO A 36 10.47 -15.03 -7.94
C PRO A 36 11.37 -14.71 -6.73
N PRO A 37 12.55 -15.36 -6.63
CA PRO A 37 13.36 -15.45 -5.42
C PRO A 37 13.97 -14.13 -4.91
N PHE A 38 14.38 -14.17 -3.64
CA PHE A 38 14.88 -13.09 -2.77
C PHE A 38 15.93 -12.13 -3.37
N GLY A 39 16.60 -12.50 -4.46
CA GLY A 39 17.64 -11.68 -5.12
C GLY A 39 17.15 -10.34 -5.68
N GLU A 40 15.84 -10.14 -5.84
CA GLU A 40 15.29 -8.90 -6.40
C GLU A 40 15.18 -7.73 -5.42
N ILE A 41 15.24 -7.97 -4.10
CA ILE A 41 15.11 -6.91 -3.08
C ILE A 41 16.27 -5.90 -3.20
N LYS A 42 17.48 -6.36 -3.56
CA LYS A 42 18.62 -5.49 -3.83
C LYS A 42 18.45 -4.62 -5.09
N LYS A 43 17.64 -5.03 -6.08
CA LYS A 43 17.53 -4.31 -7.36
C LYS A 43 16.79 -2.96 -7.25
N ARG A 44 16.02 -2.73 -6.18
CA ARG A 44 15.24 -1.48 -6.01
C ARG A 44 15.88 -0.46 -5.07
N GLY A 45 17.14 -0.67 -4.66
CA GLY A 45 17.90 0.29 -3.86
C GLY A 45 17.39 0.49 -2.43
N LEU A 46 16.54 -0.39 -1.91
CA LEU A 46 16.03 -0.33 -0.54
C LEU A 46 17.02 -0.96 0.43
N ASP A 47 17.52 -0.14 1.35
CA ASP A 47 18.37 -0.57 2.45
C ASP A 47 17.53 -1.30 3.52
N LEU A 48 18.03 -2.45 3.99
CA LEU A 48 17.43 -3.23 5.07
C LEU A 48 17.25 -2.39 6.34
N LYS A 49 18.13 -1.43 6.59
CA LYS A 49 18.01 -0.48 7.71
C LYS A 49 16.77 0.40 7.60
N ASN A 50 16.46 0.89 6.39
CA ASN A 50 15.28 1.70 6.15
C ASN A 50 14.00 0.87 6.29
N LEU A 51 14.03 -0.38 5.81
CA LEU A 51 12.93 -1.31 5.98
C LEU A 51 12.67 -1.64 7.45
N LYS A 52 13.74 -1.92 8.22
CA LYS A 52 13.65 -2.14 9.67
C LYS A 52 13.10 -0.92 10.40
N SER A 53 13.57 0.28 10.06
CA SER A 53 13.06 1.54 10.62
C SER A 53 11.57 1.74 10.31
N PHE A 54 11.16 1.44 9.07
CA PHE A 54 9.77 1.54 8.63
C PHE A 54 8.85 0.53 9.36
N LEU A 55 9.33 -0.70 9.53
CA LEU A 55 8.61 -1.74 10.26
C LEU A 55 8.57 -1.49 11.77
N GLY A 56 9.60 -0.89 12.37
CA GLY A 56 9.63 -0.59 13.79
C GLY A 56 9.38 -1.84 14.62
N ASP A 57 8.40 -1.78 15.53
CA ASP A 57 8.04 -2.89 16.43
C ASP A 57 7.59 -4.16 15.67
N ASP A 58 7.05 -4.03 14.47
CA ASP A 58 6.62 -5.17 13.64
C ASP A 58 7.79 -5.91 12.98
N TRP A 59 9.03 -5.40 13.11
CA TRP A 59 10.20 -6.00 12.47
C TRP A 59 10.39 -7.48 12.87
N ASP A 60 10.23 -7.79 14.15
CA ASP A 60 10.48 -9.14 14.65
C ASP A 60 9.47 -10.18 14.11
N ASP A 61 8.28 -9.75 13.70
CA ASP A 61 7.26 -10.61 13.10
C ASP A 61 7.57 -11.00 11.65
N TYR A 62 8.34 -10.17 10.93
CA TYR A 62 8.56 -10.33 9.49
C TYR A 62 10.03 -10.57 9.10
N LYS A 63 11.00 -10.35 9.99
CA LYS A 63 12.44 -10.42 9.68
C LYS A 63 12.89 -11.75 9.07
N ASP A 64 12.23 -12.85 9.43
CA ASP A 64 12.54 -14.20 8.97
C ASP A 64 11.61 -14.67 7.84
N ASN A 65 10.71 -13.80 7.35
CA ASN A 65 9.82 -14.06 6.22
C ASN A 65 10.24 -13.24 4.99
N PRO A 66 11.02 -13.84 4.09
CA PRO A 66 11.44 -13.24 2.84
C PRO A 66 10.35 -12.58 1.99
N GLU A 67 9.20 -13.23 1.89
CA GLU A 67 8.10 -12.78 1.04
C GLU A 67 7.42 -11.55 1.64
N ALA A 68 7.19 -11.57 2.96
CA ALA A 68 6.67 -10.43 3.68
C ALA A 68 7.62 -9.23 3.58
N LEU A 69 8.93 -9.43 3.76
CA LEU A 69 9.92 -8.35 3.61
C LEU A 69 9.90 -7.74 2.20
N LYS A 70 9.70 -8.55 1.15
CA LYS A 70 9.55 -8.04 -0.23
C LYS A 70 8.31 -7.15 -0.36
N LEU A 71 7.17 -7.56 0.17
CA LEU A 71 5.93 -6.77 0.13
C LEU A 71 6.09 -5.45 0.90
N TRP A 72 6.73 -5.49 2.06
CA TRP A 72 7.01 -4.29 2.85
C TRP A 72 7.99 -3.34 2.16
N ALA A 73 9.00 -3.89 1.49
CA ALA A 73 9.95 -3.13 0.67
C ALA A 73 9.21 -2.42 -0.48
N ASP A 74 8.37 -3.15 -1.22
CA ASP A 74 7.60 -2.60 -2.34
C ASP A 74 6.65 -1.49 -1.86
N LEU A 75 5.97 -1.69 -0.73
CA LEU A 75 5.13 -0.65 -0.13
C LEU A 75 5.93 0.60 0.26
N LEU A 76 7.09 0.42 0.91
CA LEU A 76 7.95 1.54 1.30
C LEU A 76 8.40 2.35 0.08
N PHE A 77 8.80 1.68 -0.99
CA PHE A 77 9.16 2.34 -2.24
C PHE A 77 7.98 3.10 -2.86
N THR A 78 6.81 2.47 -2.96
CA THR A 78 5.60 3.12 -3.46
C THR A 78 5.24 4.35 -2.64
N ASN A 79 5.35 4.29 -1.31
CA ASN A 79 5.10 5.43 -0.43
C ASN A 79 6.09 6.57 -0.70
N ASN A 80 7.37 6.27 -0.90
CA ASN A 80 8.38 7.29 -1.20
C ASN A 80 8.09 8.00 -2.53
N LEU A 81 7.66 7.27 -3.56
CA LEU A 81 7.24 7.86 -4.84
C LEU A 81 6.03 8.78 -4.64
N ILE A 82 5.02 8.29 -3.91
CA ILE A 82 3.82 9.06 -3.60
C ILE A 82 4.20 10.35 -2.87
N GLU A 83 5.00 10.31 -1.81
CA GLU A 83 5.39 11.52 -1.06
C GLU A 83 6.15 12.53 -1.92
N GLN A 84 6.86 12.08 -2.96
CA GLN A 84 7.53 12.93 -3.94
C GLN A 84 6.60 13.46 -5.05
N GLY A 85 5.33 13.06 -5.06
CA GLY A 85 4.38 13.42 -6.11
C GLY A 85 4.56 12.63 -7.40
N GLN A 86 5.35 11.54 -7.38
CA GLN A 86 5.60 10.68 -8.54
C GLN A 86 4.59 9.54 -8.57
N VAL A 87 3.92 9.35 -9.71
CA VAL A 87 2.93 8.28 -9.89
C VAL A 87 3.66 6.93 -9.95
N PRO A 88 3.38 5.99 -9.03
CA PRO A 88 3.94 4.64 -9.12
C PRO A 88 3.44 3.91 -10.38
N ASP A 89 4.26 3.02 -10.95
CA ASP A 89 3.92 2.30 -12.19
C ASP A 89 2.61 1.49 -12.11
N ASN A 90 2.25 1.00 -10.93
CA ASN A 90 1.02 0.24 -10.71
C ASN A 90 -0.23 1.13 -10.52
N PHE A 91 -0.10 2.46 -10.51
CA PHE A 91 -1.21 3.40 -10.40
C PHE A 91 -1.75 3.76 -11.80
N ALA A 92 -2.25 2.74 -12.51
CA ALA A 92 -2.67 2.86 -13.90
C ALA A 92 -4.10 3.41 -14.07
N ALA A 93 -4.89 3.49 -13.00
CA ALA A 93 -6.30 3.83 -13.07
C ALA A 93 -6.60 5.21 -12.49
N ILE A 94 -7.72 5.81 -12.90
CA ILE A 94 -8.17 7.11 -12.42
C ILE A 94 -9.45 6.92 -11.60
N THR A 95 -9.52 7.51 -10.41
CA THR A 95 -10.74 7.59 -9.61
C THR A 95 -10.96 9.00 -9.09
N ARG A 96 -12.19 9.29 -8.64
CA ARG A 96 -12.54 10.52 -7.94
C ARG A 96 -12.47 10.29 -6.42
N CYS A 97 -11.56 10.97 -5.76
CA CYS A 97 -11.48 11.04 -4.30
C CYS A 97 -12.28 12.25 -3.79
N ASN A 98 -13.04 12.06 -2.71
CA ASN A 98 -13.81 13.14 -2.09
C ASN A 98 -12.95 14.30 -1.56
N SER A 99 -11.69 14.02 -1.20
CA SER A 99 -10.77 15.03 -0.66
C SER A 99 -9.81 15.60 -1.72
N CYS A 100 -9.33 14.78 -2.65
CA CYS A 100 -8.29 15.18 -3.60
C CYS A 100 -8.80 15.45 -5.02
N GLY A 101 -10.05 15.12 -5.34
CA GLY A 101 -10.57 15.16 -6.71
C GLY A 101 -10.10 13.97 -7.53
N TYR A 102 -9.91 14.16 -8.84
CA TYR A 102 -9.40 13.11 -9.72
C TYR A 102 -7.92 12.82 -9.46
N VAL A 103 -7.60 11.55 -9.27
CA VAL A 103 -6.24 11.09 -8.92
C VAL A 103 -5.94 9.74 -9.58
N TYR A 104 -4.65 9.47 -9.80
CA TYR A 104 -4.18 8.14 -10.16
C TYR A 104 -4.22 7.20 -8.94
N VAL A 105 -4.67 5.96 -9.14
CA VAL A 105 -4.75 4.93 -8.10
C VAL A 105 -4.44 3.55 -8.70
N PRO A 106 -4.10 2.56 -7.86
CA PRO A 106 -4.13 1.15 -8.25
C PRO A 106 -5.50 0.79 -8.84
N SER A 107 -5.50 -0.07 -9.87
CA SER A 107 -6.72 -0.49 -10.56
C SER A 107 -7.75 -1.12 -9.60
N GLU A 108 -7.28 -1.78 -8.55
CA GLU A 108 -8.09 -2.44 -7.52
C GLU A 108 -8.93 -1.46 -6.68
N LEU A 109 -8.55 -0.18 -6.65
CA LEU A 109 -9.27 0.86 -5.91
C LEU A 109 -10.37 1.54 -6.73
N THR A 110 -10.58 1.15 -7.98
CA THR A 110 -11.53 1.84 -8.87
C THR A 110 -12.98 1.38 -8.76
N ASN A 111 -13.27 0.20 -8.18
CA ASN A 111 -14.57 -0.46 -7.90
C ASN A 111 -15.89 0.24 -8.32
N GLY A 112 -15.97 0.75 -9.56
CA GLY A 112 -17.13 1.42 -10.13
C GLY A 112 -17.50 2.80 -9.57
N GLY A 113 -16.65 3.49 -8.79
CA GLY A 113 -17.09 4.74 -8.15
C GLY A 113 -16.02 5.61 -7.48
N SER A 114 -16.49 6.61 -6.72
CA SER A 114 -15.66 7.52 -5.94
C SER A 114 -15.19 6.90 -4.63
N VAL A 115 -13.96 7.22 -4.23
CA VAL A 115 -13.37 6.75 -2.96
C VAL A 115 -13.42 7.83 -1.87
N LEU A 116 -13.67 7.40 -0.63
CA LEU A 116 -13.67 8.30 0.54
C LEU A 116 -12.29 8.92 0.80
N GLY A 117 -11.24 8.11 0.65
CA GLY A 117 -9.85 8.52 0.80
C GLY A 117 -8.99 7.82 -0.25
N CYS A 118 -8.02 8.55 -0.80
CA CYS A 118 -7.08 8.03 -1.77
C CYS A 118 -5.66 8.01 -1.18
N PRO A 119 -4.75 7.25 -1.81
CA PRO A 119 -3.33 7.25 -1.47
C PRO A 119 -2.72 8.64 -1.27
N TRP A 120 -3.14 9.61 -2.09
CA TRP A 120 -2.62 10.98 -2.11
C TRP A 120 -3.20 11.90 -1.04
N CYS A 121 -4.18 11.46 -0.25
CA CYS A 121 -4.77 12.31 0.80
C CYS A 121 -3.73 12.78 1.82
N TRP A 122 -2.71 11.95 2.11
CA TRP A 122 -1.61 12.36 2.99
C TRP A 122 -0.77 13.48 2.40
N ASN A 123 -0.52 13.46 1.10
CA ASN A 123 0.15 14.57 0.43
C ASN A 123 -0.67 15.85 0.55
N ARG A 124 -2.00 15.77 0.37
CA ARG A 124 -2.88 16.92 0.54
C ARG A 124 -2.76 17.53 1.94
N VAL A 125 -2.80 16.69 2.98
CA VAL A 125 -2.67 17.12 4.38
C VAL A 125 -1.30 17.76 4.65
N LYS A 126 -0.23 17.20 4.05
CA LYS A 126 1.15 17.69 4.20
C LYS A 126 1.49 18.86 3.26
N GLY A 127 0.58 19.29 2.37
CA GLY A 127 0.87 20.29 1.35
C GLY A 127 1.85 19.83 0.26
N LEU A 128 2.01 18.51 0.08
CA LEU A 128 2.90 17.91 -0.92
C LEU A 128 2.22 17.81 -2.30
N PRO A 129 3.00 17.70 -3.40
CA PRO A 129 2.46 17.59 -4.75
C PRO A 129 1.53 16.38 -4.92
N ILE A 130 0.45 16.57 -5.68
CA ILE A 130 -0.45 15.50 -6.10
C ILE A 130 -0.54 15.54 -7.63
N PRO A 131 -0.10 14.49 -8.33
CA PRO A 131 -0.20 14.42 -9.78
C PRO A 131 -1.67 14.37 -10.18
N LYS A 132 -2.06 15.29 -11.07
CA LYS A 132 -3.42 15.34 -11.61
C LYS A 132 -3.49 14.53 -12.91
N PRO A 133 -4.51 13.68 -13.07
CA PRO A 133 -4.74 13.02 -14.34
C PRO A 133 -5.01 14.01 -15.46
N VAL A 134 -4.41 13.76 -16.62
CA VAL A 134 -4.74 14.49 -17.85
C VAL A 134 -5.94 13.78 -18.46
N ILE A 135 -7.13 14.32 -18.22
CA ILE A 135 -8.35 13.83 -18.85
C ILE A 135 -8.41 14.51 -20.22
N THR A 136 -7.94 13.83 -21.26
CA THR A 136 -8.18 14.27 -22.64
C THR A 136 -9.66 14.05 -22.95
N HIS A 137 -10.37 15.15 -23.16
CA HIS A 137 -11.76 15.18 -23.63
C HIS A 137 -11.88 14.81 -25.10
#